data_AF-A0A352NC83-F1
#
_entry.id   AF-A0A352NC83-F1
#
_cell.length_a   1.000
_cell.length_b   1.000
_cell.length_c   1.000
_cell.angle_alpha   90.00
_cell.angle_beta   90.00
_cell.angle_gamma   90.00
#
_symmetry.space_group_name_H-M   'P 1'
#
loop_
_entity.id
_entity.type
_entity.pdbx_description
1 polymer ?
#
loop_
_entity_poly.entity_id
_entity_poly.type
_entity_poly.pdbx_seq_one_letter_code
_entity_poly.pdbx_strand_id
1 'polypeptide(L)' 'MAFSGEIRSIRQKGFLSQEAFAREIGVSFSSVNRWEGGKSRPNLSAMKRIKEYCEAIHLDFSVLEEAWNEN' A
#
# COMPACT_ATOMS: atom_id res chain seq x y z
N MET A 1 -2.60 8.80 -11.68
CA MET A 1 -1.62 9.07 -10.61
C MET A 1 -0.70 7.85 -10.51
N ALA A 2 0.54 7.98 -10.01
CA ALA A 2 1.42 6.82 -9.91
C ALA A 2 1.00 5.92 -8.75
N PHE A 3 0.83 4.62 -9.00
CA PHE A 3 0.52 3.59 -8.00
C PHE A 3 1.37 3.69 -6.70
N SER A 4 2.66 4.00 -6.85
CA SER A 4 3.58 4.20 -5.73
C SER A 4 3.21 5.37 -4.82
N GLY A 5 2.62 6.43 -5.38
CA GLY A 5 2.10 7.58 -4.65
C GLY A 5 0.87 7.22 -3.82
N GLU A 6 -0.02 6.37 -4.36
CA GLU A 6 -1.22 5.93 -3.65
C GLU A 6 -0.89 5.06 -2.42
N ILE A 7 0.08 4.14 -2.54
CA ILE A 7 0.56 3.38 -1.36
C ILE A 7 1.08 4.32 -0.28
N ARG A 8 1.88 5.32 -0.67
CA ARG A 8 2.41 6.30 0.28
C ARG A 8 1.29 7.10 0.94
N SER A 9 0.27 7.51 0.16
CA SER A 9 -0.90 8.24 0.64
C SER A 9 -1.68 7.43 1.67
N ILE A 10 -1.99 6.15 1.37
CA ILE A 10 -2.67 5.23 2.29
C ILE A 10 -1.92 5.11 3.61
N ARG A 11 -0.61 4.86 3.56
CA ARG A 11 0.22 4.79 4.77
C ARG A 11 0.18 6.07 5.58
N GLN A 12 0.31 7.22 4.93
CA GLN A 12 0.34 8.52 5.61
C GLN A 12 -1.00 8.87 6.25
N LYS A 13 -2.12 8.46 5.64
CA LYS A 13 -3.46 8.64 6.23
C LYS A 13 -3.67 7.82 7.51
N GLY A 14 -2.97 6.69 7.66
CA GLY A 14 -2.90 5.97 8.93
C GLY A 14 -1.79 6.42 9.88
N PHE A 15 -1.08 7.51 9.57
CA PHE A 15 0.00 8.08 10.40
C PHE A 15 1.15 7.10 10.70
N LEU A 16 1.42 6.16 9.79
CA LEU A 16 2.45 5.15 9.98
C LEU A 16 3.76 5.50 9.26
N SER A 17 4.90 5.16 9.87
CA SER A 17 6.17 5.05 9.15
C SER A 17 6.11 3.88 8.16
N GLN A 18 7.02 3.83 7.17
CA GLN A 18 7.09 2.69 6.25
C GLN A 18 7.29 1.37 6.99
N GLU A 19 8.06 1.37 8.08
CA GLU A 19 8.31 0.19 8.90
C GLU A 19 7.08 -0.23 9.70
N ALA A 20 6.36 0.73 10.29
CA ALA A 20 5.12 0.45 11.01
C ALA A 20 4.03 -0.07 10.07
N PHE A 21 3.89 0.52 8.88
CA PHE A 21 2.98 0.03 7.86
C PHE A 21 3.35 -1.37 7.39
N ALA A 22 4.63 -1.63 7.13
CA ALA A 22 5.09 -2.96 6.74
C ALA A 22 4.71 -4.02 7.79
N ARG A 23 4.87 -3.72 9.10
CA ARG A 23 4.41 -4.59 10.18
C ARG A 23 2.89 -4.78 10.16
N GLU A 24 2.14 -3.70 10.00
CA GLU A 24 0.67 -3.70 9.99
C GLU A 24 0.10 -4.61 8.90
N ILE A 25 0.63 -4.50 7.67
CA ILE A 25 0.22 -5.33 6.54
C ILE A 25 1.07 -6.60 6.39
N GLY A 26 1.85 -6.99 7.41
CA GLY A 26 2.56 -8.28 7.46
C GLY A 26 3.58 -8.52 6.33
N VAL A 27 4.33 -7.50 5.93
CA VAL A 27 5.40 -7.57 4.92
C VAL A 27 6.71 -6.96 5.42
N SER A 28 7.80 -7.11 4.65
CA SER A 28 9.08 -6.47 4.98
C SER A 28 9.07 -4.97 4.70
N PHE A 29 9.83 -4.19 5.48
CA PHE A 29 10.10 -2.77 5.18
C PHE A 29 10.60 -2.58 3.75
N SER A 30 11.52 -3.44 3.28
CA SER A 30 12.07 -3.38 1.93
C SER A 30 11.00 -3.52 0.84
N SER A 31 9.93 -4.28 1.10
CA SER A 31 8.78 -4.37 0.19
C SER A 31 8.08 -3.03 0.05
N VAL A 32 7.70 -2.41 1.17
CA VAL A 32 7.04 -1.09 1.19
C VAL A 32 7.91 -0.02 0.56
N ASN A 33 9.20 0.02 0.90
CA ASN A 33 10.15 0.99 0.33
C ASN A 33 10.23 0.87 -1.20
N ARG A 34 10.30 -0.35 -1.75
CA ARG A 34 10.31 -0.56 -3.20
C ARG A 34 8.98 -0.18 -3.86
N TRP A 35 7.85 -0.43 -3.21
CA TRP A 35 6.53 -0.05 -3.75
C TRP A 35 6.36 1.47 -3.81
N GLU A 36 6.63 2.18 -2.71
CA GLU A 36 6.57 3.64 -2.66
C GLU A 36 7.64 4.32 -3.53
N GLY A 37 8.74 3.62 -3.79
CA GLY A 37 9.80 4.04 -4.73
C GLY A 37 9.52 3.68 -6.19
N GLY A 38 8.39 3.03 -6.50
CA GLY A 38 8.03 2.61 -7.86
C GLY A 38 8.93 1.53 -8.46
N LYS A 39 9.69 0.81 -7.64
CA LYS A 39 10.64 -0.24 -8.07
C LYS A 39 10.01 -1.62 -8.22
N SER A 40 8.80 -1.81 -7.70
CA SER A 40 7.99 -3.02 -7.84
C SER A 40 6.55 -2.75 -7.43
N ARG A 41 5.64 -3.66 -7.77
CA ARG A 41 4.25 -3.68 -7.28
C ARG A 41 4.05 -4.78 -6.21
N PRO A 42 3.12 -4.62 -5.26
CA PRO A 42 2.64 -5.70 -4.41
C PRO A 42 2.02 -6.80 -5.26
N ASN A 43 2.19 -8.05 -4.82
CA ASN A 43 1.48 -9.19 -5.37
C ASN A 43 0.04 -9.26 -4.79
N LEU A 44 -0.78 -10.18 -5.31
CA LEU A 44 -2.16 -10.34 -4.88
C LEU A 44 -2.33 -10.54 -3.36
N SER A 45 -1.43 -11.30 -2.73
CA SER A 45 -1.47 -11.52 -1.27
C SER A 45 -1.18 -10.24 -0.48
N ALA A 46 -0.23 -9.43 -0.94
CA ALA A 46 0.05 -8.12 -0.35
C ALA A 46 -1.07 -7.12 -0.62
N MET A 47 -1.65 -7.10 -1.82
CA MET A 47 -2.80 -6.25 -2.14
C MET A 47 -4.00 -6.57 -1.25
N LYS A 48 -4.26 -7.85 -0.99
CA LYS A 48 -5.33 -8.26 -0.06
C LYS A 48 -5.11 -7.69 1.35
N ARG A 49 -3.89 -7.74 1.87
CA ARG A 49 -3.55 -7.16 3.19
C ARG A 49 -3.67 -5.64 3.22
N ILE A 50 -3.28 -4.96 2.13
CA ILE A 50 -3.47 -3.51 2.00
C ILE A 50 -4.96 -3.15 2.00
N LYS A 51 -5.79 -3.93 1.29
CA LYS A 51 -7.25 -3.76 1.29
C LYS A 51 -7.84 -3.94 2.70
N GLU A 52 -7.48 -5.03 3.39
CA GLU A 52 -7.93 -5.31 4.77
C GLU A 52 -7.53 -4.16 5.72
N TYR A 53 -6.32 -3.62 5.56
CA TYR A 53 -5.88 -2.45 6.31
C TYR A 53 -6.72 -1.21 6.02
N CYS A 54 -6.96 -0.89 4.74
CA CYS A 54 -7.79 0.26 4.37
C CYS A 54 -9.21 0.13 4.92
N GLU A 55 -9.80 -1.07 4.87
CA GLU A 55 -11.12 -1.35 5.45
C GLU A 55 -11.13 -1.11 6.97
N ALA A 56 -10.08 -1.53 7.68
CA ALA A 56 -9.96 -1.36 9.14
C ALA A 56 -9.86 0.11 9.57
N ILE A 57 -9.31 0.99 8.72
CA ILE A 57 -9.20 2.43 8.99
C ILE A 57 -10.25 3.28 8.24
N HIS A 58 -11.26 2.64 7.63
CA HIS A 58 -12.31 3.28 6.82
C HIS A 58 -11.77 4.19 5.71
N LEU A 59 -10.72 3.74 5.02
CA LEU A 59 -10.10 4.44 3.92
C LEU A 59 -10.53 3.88 2.57
N ASP A 60 -10.85 4.77 1.63
CA ASP A 60 -11.13 4.41 0.25
C ASP A 60 -9.88 3.83 -0.45
N PHE A 61 -10.04 2.64 -1.01
CA PHE A 61 -9.02 1.85 -1.68
C PHE A 61 -9.16 1.85 -3.22
N SER A 62 -10.28 2.36 -3.76
CA SER A 62 -10.62 2.28 -5.19
C SER A 62 -9.52 2.82 -6.10
N VAL A 63 -8.96 3.99 -5.76
CA VAL A 63 -7.89 4.64 -6.53
C VAL A 63 -6.63 3.77 -6.62
N LEU A 64 -6.26 3.09 -5.53
CA LEU A 64 -5.11 2.18 -5.53
C LEU A 64 -5.42 0.92 -6.35
N GLU A 65 -6.64 0.39 -6.27
CA GLU A 65 -7.09 -0.77 -7.03
C GLU A 65 -7.03 -0.52 -8.54
N GLU A 66 -7.58 0.61 -8.99
CA GLU A 66 -7.52 1.05 -10.39
C GLU A 66 -6.05 1.19 -10.86
N ALA A 67 -5.23 1.91 -10.10
CA ALA A 67 -3.82 2.12 -10.44
C ALA A 67 -2.96 0.84 -10.40
N TRP A 68 -3.41 -0.20 -9.69
CA TRP A 68 -2.75 -1.51 -9.68
C TRP A 68 -3.13 -2.34 -10.91
N ASN A 69 -4.40 -2.27 -11.33
CA ASN A 69 -4.96 -2.99 -12.48
C ASN A 69 -4.53 -2.39 -13.83
N GLU A 70 -4.25 -1.08 -13.87
CA GLU A 70 -3.64 -0.44 -15.03
C GLU A 70 -2.18 -0.93 -15.20
N ASN A 71 -1.84 -1.49 -16.36
CA ASN A 71 -0.50 -2.04 -16.66
C ASN A 71 0.62 -1.01 -16.48
#